data_AF-A0A1U7Y7Z4-F1
#
_entry.id   AF-A0A1U7Y7Z4-F1
#
_cell.length_a   1.000
_cell.length_b   1.000
_cell.length_c   1.000
_cell.angle_alpha   90.00
_cell.angle_beta   90.00
_cell.angle_gamma   90.00
#
_symmetry.space_group_name_H-M   'P 1'
#
loop_
_entity.id
_entity.type
_entity.pdbx_description
1 polymer ?
#
loop_
_entity_poly.entity_id
_entity_poly.type
_entity_poly.pdbx_seq_one_letter_code
_entity_poly.pdbx_strand_id
1 'polypeptide(L)'
;LVTYLLLLNNFQVHRAVTKDGMDVAMKIQYPGVADSIESDIDNVKLLLGYTNLIPEGLYLENAMKVAKEELFRECDYELEAKSQKRFGILLSGAKGFYVPVVIDDLSSKRVLTSELVPGIPIDKVALLDQETRNYVGRKLLELTLMELFVFRFMQTDPNWSNFLYDESERIINLIDFGAARDYPKPFVDDYLRMVFACANNDRGAIIKLSQRLGFLTGEESEIMMETHVQAGFVVGLPFSKLGGYDFRANNITQSISNLGATMLRHRLTPPPEEAYSLHRKLSGAFLACIKLGAVVPCRELLLEVYEKYEFGEYGNEKLASGSGS
;
A
#
# COMPACT_ATOMS: atom_id res chain seq x y z
N LEU A 1 -29.11 6.33 12.26
CA LEU A 1 -28.90 4.99 11.69
C LEU A 1 -27.42 4.66 11.82
N VAL A 2 -27.10 3.78 12.77
CA VAL A 2 -25.93 2.88 12.87
C VAL A 2 -24.57 3.38 12.34
N THR A 3 -23.77 3.89 13.27
CA THR A 3 -22.40 3.42 13.59
C THR A 3 -21.62 2.69 12.48
N TYR A 4 -20.72 3.41 11.81
CA TYR A 4 -19.44 2.86 11.34
C TYR A 4 -18.34 3.47 12.24
N LEU A 5 -17.91 2.67 13.20
CA LEU A 5 -16.91 2.98 14.22
C LEU A 5 -15.50 2.93 13.59
N LEU A 6 -14.62 3.84 14.05
CA LEU A 6 -13.19 4.01 13.72
C LEU A 6 -12.85 4.82 12.44
N LEU A 7 -13.39 6.05 12.39
CA LEU A 7 -12.75 7.19 11.74
C LEU A 7 -11.77 7.83 12.75
N LEU A 8 -10.48 7.48 12.69
CA LEU A 8 -9.43 8.15 13.45
C LEU A 8 -8.99 9.42 12.72
N ASN A 9 -9.71 10.53 12.90
CA ASN A 9 -9.08 11.85 12.77
C ASN A 9 -8.57 12.24 14.16
N ASN A 10 -7.44 11.68 14.56
CA ASN A 10 -6.83 11.86 15.90
C ASN A 10 -5.96 13.13 16.02
N PHE A 11 -5.98 13.97 15.00
CA PHE A 11 -5.11 15.12 14.88
C PHE A 11 -5.76 16.26 14.10
N GLN A 12 -5.11 17.41 14.12
CA GLN A 12 -5.39 18.54 13.24
C GLN A 12 -4.10 18.99 12.56
N VAL A 13 -4.22 19.48 11.32
CA VAL A 13 -3.10 20.12 10.61
C VAL A 13 -3.34 21.61 10.57
N HIS A 14 -2.37 22.39 11.05
CA HIS A 14 -2.41 23.85 11.07
C HIS A 14 -1.29 24.42 10.20
N ARG A 15 -1.60 25.43 9.38
CA ARG A 15 -0.57 26.24 8.73
C ARG A 15 0.00 27.22 9.74
N ALA A 16 1.32 27.35 9.79
CA ALA A 16 2.02 28.35 10.59
C ALA A 16 3.20 28.94 9.80
N VAL A 17 3.81 29.98 10.37
CA VAL A 17 5.03 30.60 9.85
C VAL A 17 6.07 30.60 10.97
N THR A 18 7.28 30.10 10.71
CA THR A 18 8.38 30.09 11.68
C THR A 18 8.85 31.52 11.98
N LYS A 19 9.63 31.70 13.06
CA LYS A 19 10.19 33.02 13.41
C LYS A 19 11.11 33.58 12.31
N ASP A 20 11.67 32.69 11.52
CA ASP A 20 12.59 32.89 10.41
C ASP A 20 11.85 33.04 9.06
N GLY A 21 10.51 32.99 9.07
CA GLY A 21 9.65 33.31 7.93
C GLY A 21 9.26 32.13 7.04
N MET A 22 9.58 30.89 7.44
CA MET A 22 9.26 29.68 6.67
C MET A 22 7.80 29.27 6.89
N ASP A 23 7.04 29.04 5.82
CA ASP A 23 5.71 28.43 5.90
C ASP A 23 5.81 26.94 6.25
N VAL A 24 5.05 26.51 7.25
CA VAL A 24 5.06 25.13 7.76
C VAL A 24 3.65 24.58 7.96
N ALA A 25 3.53 23.25 7.87
CA ALA A 25 2.36 22.48 8.27
C ALA A 25 2.66 21.77 9.60
N MET A 26 1.81 21.99 10.61
CA MET A 26 1.93 21.40 11.94
C MET A 26 0.80 20.40 12.17
N LYS A 27 1.11 19.10 12.15
CA LYS A 27 0.21 18.00 12.53
C LYS A 27 0.25 17.84 14.05
N ILE A 28 -0.84 18.17 14.72
CA ILE A 28 -0.95 18.20 16.19
C ILE A 28 -1.96 17.14 16.63
N GLN A 29 -1.50 16.20 17.46
CA GLN A 29 -2.36 15.16 18.03
C GLN A 29 -3.34 15.75 19.06
N TYR A 30 -4.58 15.25 19.09
CA TYR A 30 -5.51 15.62 20.16
C TYR A 30 -5.01 15.15 21.54
N PRO A 31 -5.17 15.95 22.61
CA PRO A 31 -4.80 15.56 23.96
C PRO A 31 -5.50 14.27 24.39
N GLY A 32 -4.76 13.35 25.01
CA GLY A 32 -5.30 12.13 25.61
C GLY A 32 -5.54 10.96 24.65
N VAL A 33 -5.36 11.12 23.33
CA VAL A 33 -5.55 10.02 22.37
C VAL A 33 -4.62 8.85 22.66
N ALA A 34 -3.31 9.11 22.82
CA ALA A 34 -2.35 8.06 23.11
C ALA A 34 -2.60 7.39 24.48
N ASP A 35 -3.13 8.16 25.42
CA ASP A 35 -3.39 7.71 26.80
C ASP A 35 -4.67 6.88 26.89
N SER A 36 -5.62 7.01 25.94
CA SER A 36 -6.88 6.26 25.93
C SER A 36 -6.84 4.93 25.17
N ILE A 37 -5.79 4.68 24.35
CA ILE A 37 -5.69 3.48 23.49
C ILE A 37 -5.94 2.19 24.29
N GLU A 38 -5.30 2.07 25.45
CA GLU A 38 -5.41 0.85 26.27
C GLU A 38 -6.86 0.63 26.74
N SER A 39 -7.49 1.67 27.29
CA SER A 39 -8.89 1.60 27.70
C SER A 39 -9.86 1.37 26.54
N ASP A 40 -9.59 1.94 25.36
CA ASP A 40 -10.45 1.80 24.19
C ASP A 40 -10.41 0.37 23.65
N ILE A 41 -9.21 -0.22 23.60
CA ILE A 41 -9.00 -1.63 23.24
C ILE A 41 -9.68 -2.57 24.25
N ASP A 42 -9.52 -2.32 25.56
CA ASP A 42 -10.15 -3.15 26.59
C ASP A 42 -11.69 -3.08 26.52
N ASN A 43 -12.25 -1.89 26.28
CA ASN A 43 -13.69 -1.71 26.08
C ASN A 43 -14.20 -2.46 24.85
N VAL A 44 -13.46 -2.43 23.73
CA VAL A 44 -13.81 -3.21 22.53
C VAL A 44 -13.74 -4.72 22.83
N LYS A 45 -12.72 -5.18 23.58
CA LYS A 45 -12.59 -6.60 23.97
C LYS A 45 -13.80 -7.03 24.79
N LEU A 46 -14.23 -6.21 25.75
CA LEU A 46 -15.36 -6.46 26.61
C LEU A 46 -16.67 -6.54 25.81
N LEU A 47 -16.93 -5.57 24.93
CA LEU A 47 -18.12 -5.55 24.07
C LEU A 47 -18.17 -6.78 23.16
N LEU A 48 -17.06 -7.12 22.52
CA LEU A 48 -16.98 -8.30 21.65
C LEU A 48 -17.24 -9.58 22.45
N GLY A 49 -16.71 -9.70 23.67
CA GLY A 49 -16.96 -10.84 24.55
C GLY A 49 -18.43 -10.99 25.00
N TYR A 50 -19.18 -9.89 25.09
CA TYR A 50 -20.63 -9.94 25.38
C TYR A 50 -21.49 -10.24 24.16
N THR A 51 -20.95 -10.05 22.96
CA THR A 51 -21.66 -10.33 21.70
C THR A 51 -21.27 -11.69 21.15
N ASN A 52 -22.23 -12.50 20.71
CA ASN A 52 -21.95 -13.76 19.99
C ASN A 52 -21.49 -13.52 18.53
N LEU A 53 -20.85 -12.37 18.27
CA LEU A 53 -20.46 -11.89 16.94
C LEU A 53 -19.02 -12.26 16.56
N ILE A 54 -18.27 -12.90 17.47
CA ILE A 54 -16.90 -13.35 17.19
C ILE A 54 -16.96 -14.65 16.37
N PRO A 55 -16.40 -14.69 15.15
CA PRO A 55 -16.31 -15.92 14.37
C PRO A 55 -15.48 -16.99 15.10
N GLU A 56 -15.95 -18.24 15.11
CA GLU A 56 -15.15 -19.37 15.59
C GLU A 56 -13.81 -19.43 14.83
N GLY A 57 -12.70 -19.35 15.56
CA GLY A 57 -11.34 -19.37 15.00
C GLY A 57 -10.63 -18.01 14.92
N LEU A 58 -11.28 -16.89 15.25
CA LEU A 58 -10.58 -15.61 15.39
C LEU A 58 -9.82 -15.60 16.73
N TYR A 59 -8.48 -15.59 16.68
CA TYR A 59 -7.64 -15.38 17.87
C TYR A 59 -7.78 -13.94 18.34
N LEU A 60 -8.87 -13.63 19.05
CA LEU A 60 -9.23 -12.28 19.49
C LEU A 60 -8.05 -11.60 20.18
N GLU A 61 -7.33 -12.30 21.04
CA GLU A 61 -6.19 -11.73 21.76
C GLU A 61 -5.06 -11.28 20.84
N ASN A 62 -4.74 -12.06 19.80
CA ASN A 62 -3.74 -11.69 18.82
C ASN A 62 -4.21 -10.50 17.97
N ALA A 63 -5.48 -10.49 17.56
CA ALA A 63 -6.05 -9.37 16.81
C ALA A 63 -6.03 -8.07 17.63
N MET A 64 -6.39 -8.14 18.92
CA MET A 64 -6.36 -6.99 19.82
C MET A 64 -4.94 -6.48 20.08
N LYS A 65 -3.96 -7.40 20.19
CA LYS A 65 -2.55 -7.03 20.32
C LYS A 65 -2.06 -6.27 19.08
N VAL A 66 -2.34 -6.77 17.88
CA VAL A 66 -1.96 -6.11 16.62
C VAL A 66 -2.63 -4.75 16.49
N ALA A 67 -3.93 -4.65 16.81
CA ALA A 67 -4.65 -3.38 16.79
C ALA A 67 -4.06 -2.35 17.77
N LYS A 68 -3.70 -2.78 18.99
CA LYS A 68 -3.04 -1.92 19.98
C LYS A 68 -1.69 -1.42 19.47
N GLU A 69 -0.87 -2.29 18.88
CA GLU A 69 0.42 -1.93 18.31
C GLU A 69 0.30 -0.93 17.14
N GLU A 70 -0.66 -1.11 16.24
CA GLU A 70 -0.97 -0.15 15.16
C GLU A 70 -1.33 1.24 15.73
N LEU A 71 -2.27 1.29 16.69
CA LEU A 71 -2.71 2.56 17.29
C LEU A 71 -1.57 3.30 17.99
N PHE A 72 -0.70 2.60 18.70
CA PHE A 72 0.48 3.22 19.31
C PHE A 72 1.46 3.77 18.27
N ARG A 73 1.64 3.07 17.15
CA ARG A 73 2.50 3.56 16.05
C ARG A 73 1.91 4.80 15.38
N GLU A 74 0.59 4.83 15.16
CA GLU A 74 -0.11 6.03 14.63
C GLU A 74 0.01 7.26 15.57
N CYS A 75 0.22 7.03 16.86
CA CYS A 75 0.38 8.07 17.87
C CYS A 75 1.84 8.52 18.07
N ASP A 76 2.81 7.92 17.37
CA ASP A 76 4.23 8.24 17.53
C ASP A 76 4.75 9.04 16.33
N TYR A 77 4.67 10.37 16.44
CA TYR A 77 5.12 11.27 15.38
C TYR A 77 6.64 11.35 15.21
N GLU A 78 7.43 10.81 16.15
CA GLU A 78 8.87 10.67 15.92
C GLU A 78 9.17 9.53 14.95
N LEU A 79 8.36 8.46 14.97
CA LEU A 79 8.44 7.39 13.97
C LEU A 79 8.01 7.88 12.59
N GLU A 80 6.95 8.68 12.51
CA GLU A 80 6.52 9.30 11.25
C GLU A 80 7.60 10.25 10.70
N ALA A 81 8.16 11.13 11.54
CA ALA A 81 9.27 12.01 11.17
C ALA A 81 10.49 11.25 10.61
N LYS A 82 10.89 10.15 11.26
CA LYS A 82 11.99 9.29 10.79
C LYS A 82 11.66 8.67 9.43
N SER A 83 10.43 8.21 9.26
CA SER A 83 9.96 7.62 7.99
C SER A 83 9.95 8.65 6.87
N GLN A 84 9.44 9.86 7.13
CA GLN A 84 9.45 10.97 6.20
C GLN A 84 10.87 11.34 5.75
N LYS A 85 11.82 11.48 6.67
CA LYS A 85 13.22 11.75 6.32
C LYS A 85 13.84 10.63 5.48
N ARG A 86 13.56 9.37 5.82
CA ARG A 86 14.03 8.21 5.04
C ARG A 86 13.46 8.25 3.63
N PHE A 87 12.17 8.55 3.46
CA PHE A 87 11.55 8.74 2.15
C PHE A 87 12.20 9.90 1.37
N GLY A 88 12.50 11.02 2.02
CA GLY A 88 13.21 12.13 1.39
C GLY A 88 14.57 11.72 0.83
N ILE A 89 15.33 10.88 1.54
CA ILE A 89 16.60 10.34 1.06
C ILE A 89 16.37 9.37 -0.12
N LEU A 90 15.44 8.42 0.03
CA LEU A 90 15.14 7.41 -0.99
C LEU A 90 14.63 8.02 -2.31
N LEU A 91 13.89 9.13 -2.23
CA LEU A 91 13.32 9.84 -3.38
C LEU A 91 14.19 10.98 -3.90
N SER A 92 15.32 11.30 -3.26
CA SER A 92 16.19 12.43 -3.65
C SER A 92 16.67 12.40 -5.11
N GLY A 93 16.83 11.20 -5.69
CA GLY A 93 17.19 11.01 -7.11
C GLY A 93 15.99 10.77 -8.04
N ALA A 94 14.78 10.63 -7.51
CA ALA A 94 13.58 10.28 -8.27
C ALA A 94 12.87 11.54 -8.76
N LYS A 95 12.78 11.71 -10.08
CA LYS A 95 12.10 12.87 -10.68
C LYS A 95 10.58 12.78 -10.46
N GLY A 96 9.95 13.92 -10.18
CA GLY A 96 8.50 14.05 -10.09
C GLY A 96 7.91 13.74 -8.70
N PHE A 97 8.76 13.57 -7.68
CA PHE A 97 8.34 13.43 -6.30
C PHE A 97 9.07 14.42 -5.41
N TYR A 98 8.41 14.86 -4.36
CA TYR A 98 9.04 15.66 -3.32
C TYR A 98 8.50 15.24 -1.95
N VAL A 99 9.39 15.27 -0.96
CA VAL A 99 9.06 14.97 0.43
C VAL A 99 9.40 16.23 1.23
N PRO A 100 8.42 16.89 1.85
CA PRO A 100 8.65 18.10 2.64
C PRO A 100 9.68 17.83 3.74
N VAL A 101 10.54 18.81 4.01
CA VAL A 101 11.54 18.68 5.08
C VAL A 101 10.84 18.70 6.44
N VAL A 102 11.29 17.84 7.36
CA VAL A 102 10.84 17.84 8.76
C VAL A 102 11.62 18.89 9.55
N ILE A 103 10.92 19.70 10.35
CA ILE A 103 11.51 20.72 11.22
C ILE A 103 11.62 20.12 12.62
N ASP A 104 12.81 19.59 12.93
CA ASP A 104 13.06 18.85 14.18
C ASP A 104 12.78 19.69 15.43
N ASP A 105 13.20 20.95 15.44
CA ASP A 105 13.03 21.85 16.59
C ASP A 105 11.56 22.14 16.93
N LEU A 106 10.65 21.90 15.99
CA LEU A 106 9.20 22.07 16.13
C LEU A 106 8.46 20.73 16.09
N SER A 107 9.19 19.61 16.19
CA SER A 107 8.63 18.26 16.17
C SER A 107 8.88 17.55 17.50
N SER A 108 7.94 16.69 17.88
CA SER A 108 7.94 15.89 19.10
C SER A 108 7.05 14.68 18.92
N LYS A 109 6.96 13.82 19.93
CA LYS A 109 6.05 12.67 19.91
C LYS A 109 4.57 13.00 19.59
N ARG A 110 4.10 14.21 19.87
CA ARG A 110 2.69 14.64 19.70
C ARG A 110 2.48 15.73 18.65
N VAL A 111 3.56 16.28 18.09
CA VAL A 111 3.51 17.34 17.09
C VAL A 111 4.52 17.02 16.00
N LEU A 112 4.10 16.92 14.74
CA LEU A 112 4.98 16.79 13.59
C LEU A 112 4.90 18.08 12.77
N THR A 113 6.04 18.75 12.58
CA THR A 113 6.12 19.96 11.78
C THR A 113 6.96 19.71 10.53
N SER A 114 6.39 20.01 9.36
CA SER A 114 7.06 19.89 8.06
C SER A 114 6.90 21.17 7.23
N GLU A 115 7.73 21.33 6.21
CA GLU A 115 7.55 22.39 5.21
C GLU A 115 6.12 22.36 4.63
N LEU A 116 5.50 23.54 4.52
CA LEU A 116 4.24 23.65 3.81
C LEU A 116 4.50 23.56 2.30
N VAL A 117 3.93 22.54 1.67
CA VAL A 117 4.04 22.33 0.22
C VAL A 117 2.74 22.66 -0.51
N PRO A 118 2.81 23.21 -1.74
CA PRO A 118 1.63 23.49 -2.55
C PRO A 118 1.06 22.20 -3.18
N GLY A 119 -0.09 22.34 -3.82
CA GLY A 119 -0.68 21.32 -4.68
C GLY A 119 -2.13 21.02 -4.38
N ILE A 120 -2.78 20.35 -5.33
CA ILE A 120 -4.14 19.86 -5.19
C ILE A 120 -4.14 18.39 -4.76
N PRO A 121 -5.09 17.94 -3.94
CA PRO A 121 -5.26 16.53 -3.66
C PRO A 121 -5.43 15.69 -4.94
N ILE A 122 -4.90 14.47 -4.95
CA ILE A 122 -4.90 13.60 -6.16
C ILE A 122 -6.31 13.37 -6.71
N ASP A 123 -7.35 13.35 -5.89
CA ASP A 123 -8.72 13.19 -6.38
C ASP A 123 -9.20 14.35 -7.27
N LYS A 124 -8.66 15.56 -7.08
CA LYS A 124 -8.93 16.73 -7.92
C LYS A 124 -8.21 16.68 -9.26
N VAL A 125 -7.13 15.91 -9.38
CA VAL A 125 -6.43 15.69 -10.65
C VAL A 125 -7.35 15.05 -11.69
N ALA A 126 -8.39 14.31 -11.27
CA ALA A 126 -9.39 13.74 -12.17
C ALA A 126 -10.15 14.79 -13.01
N LEU A 127 -10.10 16.06 -12.61
CA LEU A 127 -10.70 17.21 -13.32
C LEU A 127 -9.76 17.87 -14.33
N LEU A 128 -8.47 17.49 -14.33
CA LEU A 128 -7.46 18.02 -15.24
C LEU A 128 -7.47 17.27 -16.58
N ASP A 129 -6.65 17.74 -17.52
CA ASP A 129 -6.53 17.15 -18.85
C ASP A 129 -6.00 15.69 -18.80
N GLN A 130 -6.16 14.96 -19.90
CA GLN A 130 -5.80 13.54 -19.95
C GLN A 130 -4.28 13.30 -19.82
N GLU A 131 -3.44 14.23 -20.31
CA GLU A 131 -1.97 14.10 -20.19
C GLU A 131 -1.56 14.17 -18.73
N THR A 132 -2.11 15.13 -17.98
CA THR A 132 -1.87 15.27 -16.54
C THR A 132 -2.38 14.05 -15.77
N ARG A 133 -3.59 13.57 -16.07
CA ARG A 133 -4.14 12.36 -15.43
C ARG A 133 -3.28 11.12 -15.69
N ASN A 134 -2.78 10.95 -16.92
CA ASN A 134 -1.86 9.87 -17.27
C ASN A 134 -0.51 10.01 -16.55
N TYR A 135 0.04 11.22 -16.49
CA TYR A 135 1.31 11.49 -15.81
C TYR A 135 1.22 11.14 -14.31
N VAL A 136 0.19 11.63 -13.63
CA VAL A 136 -0.01 11.38 -12.20
C VAL A 136 -0.27 9.90 -11.95
N GLY A 137 -1.17 9.25 -12.71
CA GLY A 137 -1.42 7.81 -12.58
C GLY A 137 -0.15 6.97 -12.78
N ARG A 138 0.66 7.31 -13.79
CA ARG A 138 1.96 6.67 -14.02
C ARG A 138 2.91 6.85 -12.84
N LYS A 139 3.00 8.06 -12.29
CA LYS A 139 3.86 8.36 -11.13
C LYS A 139 3.42 7.62 -9.87
N LEU A 140 2.12 7.52 -9.59
CA LEU A 140 1.64 6.76 -8.43
C LEU A 140 1.97 5.27 -8.53
N LEU A 141 1.87 4.69 -9.73
CA LEU A 141 2.24 3.29 -9.95
C LEU A 141 3.76 3.10 -9.90
N GLU A 142 4.53 4.00 -10.52
CA GLU A 142 6.00 4.04 -10.44
C GLU A 142 6.47 4.07 -8.98
N LEU A 143 5.93 4.99 -8.16
CA LEU A 143 6.21 5.06 -6.72
C LEU A 143 5.89 3.74 -6.01
N THR A 144 4.70 3.17 -6.27
CA THR A 144 4.28 1.91 -5.63
C THR A 144 5.26 0.77 -5.93
N LEU A 145 5.74 0.68 -7.18
CA LEU A 145 6.73 -0.33 -7.56
C LEU A 145 8.11 -0.05 -6.95
N MET A 146 8.52 1.21 -6.86
CA MET A 146 9.79 1.60 -6.20
C MET A 146 9.77 1.29 -4.70
N GLU A 147 8.70 1.65 -4.00
CA GLU A 147 8.49 1.35 -2.56
C GLU A 147 8.65 -0.15 -2.27
N LEU A 148 8.08 -0.98 -3.14
CA LEU A 148 8.12 -2.43 -2.99
C LEU A 148 9.46 -3.04 -3.37
N PHE A 149 9.90 -2.80 -4.60
CA PHE A 149 10.95 -3.58 -5.23
C PHE A 149 12.32 -2.89 -5.20
N VAL A 150 12.38 -1.58 -4.92
CA VAL A 150 13.65 -0.86 -4.82
C VAL A 150 13.96 -0.55 -3.37
N PHE A 151 13.05 0.13 -2.68
CA PHE A 151 13.27 0.60 -1.32
C PHE A 151 13.07 -0.52 -0.29
N ARG A 152 12.16 -1.45 -0.59
CA ARG A 152 11.60 -2.41 0.38
C ARG A 152 11.09 -1.71 1.64
N PHE A 153 10.64 -0.49 1.46
CA PHE A 153 10.15 0.42 2.47
C PHE A 153 9.01 1.21 1.85
N MET A 154 7.83 1.07 2.43
CA MET A 154 6.60 1.34 1.72
C MET A 154 5.58 1.99 2.64
N GLN A 155 4.94 3.04 2.15
CA GLN A 155 3.78 3.64 2.80
C GLN A 155 2.55 2.78 2.49
N THR A 156 2.05 2.07 3.51
CA THR A 156 1.03 1.02 3.34
C THR A 156 -0.41 1.52 3.35
N ASP A 157 -0.64 2.79 3.71
CA ASP A 157 -1.96 3.41 3.63
C ASP A 157 -2.30 3.78 2.17
N PRO A 158 -3.37 3.21 1.59
CA PRO A 158 -3.76 3.47 0.20
C PRO A 158 -4.43 4.84 -0.01
N ASN A 159 -4.54 5.69 1.01
CA ASN A 159 -5.24 6.96 0.91
C ASN A 159 -4.47 8.00 0.08
N TRP A 160 -5.01 8.31 -1.10
CA TRP A 160 -4.43 9.28 -2.02
C TRP A 160 -4.60 10.74 -1.60
N SER A 161 -5.34 11.04 -0.52
CA SER A 161 -5.34 12.39 0.06
C SER A 161 -3.98 12.76 0.67
N ASN A 162 -3.13 11.78 0.94
CA ASN A 162 -1.78 11.96 1.48
C ASN A 162 -0.76 12.39 0.42
N PHE A 163 -1.23 12.69 -0.79
CA PHE A 163 -0.45 13.11 -1.93
C PHE A 163 -1.06 14.38 -2.51
N LEU A 164 -0.23 15.39 -2.76
CA LEU A 164 -0.63 16.63 -3.40
C LEU A 164 0.10 16.76 -4.73
N TYR A 165 -0.63 16.99 -5.81
CA TYR A 165 -0.04 17.28 -7.11
C TYR A 165 0.15 18.78 -7.27
N ASP A 166 1.40 19.21 -7.42
CA ASP A 166 1.74 20.57 -7.82
C ASP A 166 1.90 20.62 -9.34
N GLU A 167 0.94 21.28 -9.99
CA GLU A 167 0.90 21.43 -11.44
C GLU A 167 2.01 22.32 -11.98
N SER A 168 2.47 23.30 -11.18
CA SER A 168 3.46 24.29 -11.63
C SER A 168 4.84 23.66 -11.81
N GLU A 169 5.26 22.84 -10.85
CA GLU A 169 6.52 22.10 -10.87
C GLU A 169 6.37 20.68 -11.43
N ARG A 170 5.14 20.24 -11.69
CA ARG A 170 4.79 18.90 -12.20
C ARG A 170 5.30 17.79 -11.27
N ILE A 171 5.19 18.00 -9.95
CA ILE A 171 5.65 17.08 -8.89
C ILE A 171 4.50 16.57 -8.03
N ILE A 172 4.67 15.39 -7.44
CA ILE A 172 3.78 14.86 -6.40
C ILE A 172 4.47 15.01 -5.05
N ASN A 173 3.88 15.81 -4.17
CA ASN A 173 4.29 15.99 -2.79
C ASN A 173 3.69 14.88 -1.92
N LEU A 174 4.52 14.16 -1.18
CA LEU A 174 4.10 13.12 -0.24
C LEU A 174 4.05 13.72 1.18
N ILE A 175 2.91 13.62 1.87
CA ILE A 175 2.69 14.35 3.13
C ILE A 175 2.26 13.51 4.33
N ASP A 176 2.07 12.19 4.18
CA ASP A 176 1.81 11.28 5.30
C ASP A 176 2.70 10.04 5.21
N PHE A 177 3.35 9.71 6.33
CA PHE A 177 4.30 8.60 6.41
C PHE A 177 4.04 7.70 7.63
N GLY A 178 2.88 7.84 8.29
CA GLY A 178 2.56 7.14 9.54
C GLY A 178 2.48 5.62 9.41
N ALA A 179 2.08 5.13 8.23
CA ALA A 179 1.91 3.71 7.93
C ALA A 179 3.09 3.09 7.16
N ALA A 180 4.30 3.65 7.28
CA ALA A 180 5.48 3.15 6.57
C ALA A 180 6.06 1.87 7.19
N ARG A 181 6.36 0.86 6.36
CA ARG A 181 6.86 -0.45 6.81
C ARG A 181 7.99 -0.98 5.93
N ASP A 182 8.93 -1.70 6.55
CA ASP A 182 9.98 -2.46 5.87
C ASP A 182 9.49 -3.84 5.45
N TYR A 183 9.99 -4.34 4.31
CA TYR A 183 9.69 -5.67 3.79
C TYR A 183 10.97 -6.52 3.64
N PRO A 184 10.97 -7.77 4.15
CA PRO A 184 12.12 -8.65 4.00
C PRO A 184 12.45 -8.95 2.53
N LYS A 185 13.74 -8.96 2.17
CA LYS A 185 14.20 -9.29 0.81
C LYS A 185 13.61 -10.62 0.28
N PRO A 186 13.60 -11.73 1.04
CA PRO A 186 13.06 -13.00 0.52
C PRO A 186 11.58 -12.91 0.14
N PHE A 187 10.79 -12.17 0.92
CA PHE A 187 9.38 -11.93 0.62
C PHE A 187 9.23 -11.11 -0.67
N VAL A 188 9.96 -10.01 -0.80
CA VAL A 188 9.90 -9.14 -1.98
C VAL A 188 10.37 -9.85 -3.26
N ASP A 189 11.40 -10.70 -3.16
CA ASP A 189 11.89 -11.52 -4.28
C ASP A 189 10.78 -12.43 -4.83
N ASP A 190 10.13 -13.20 -3.96
CA ASP A 190 9.06 -14.11 -4.36
C ASP A 190 7.80 -13.35 -4.79
N TYR A 191 7.53 -12.20 -4.18
CA TYR A 191 6.42 -11.35 -4.57
C TYR A 191 6.62 -10.73 -5.97
N LEU A 192 7.82 -10.27 -6.31
CA LEU A 192 8.11 -9.77 -7.67
C LEU A 192 7.95 -10.88 -8.71
N ARG A 193 8.43 -12.10 -8.41
CA ARG A 193 8.19 -13.27 -9.27
C ARG A 193 6.69 -13.55 -9.43
N MET A 194 5.91 -13.39 -8.36
CA MET A 194 4.45 -13.58 -8.40
C MET A 194 3.79 -12.57 -9.33
N VAL A 195 4.10 -11.28 -9.18
CA VAL A 195 3.55 -10.22 -10.05
C VAL A 195 3.90 -10.51 -11.50
N PHE A 196 5.13 -10.94 -11.78
CA PHE A 196 5.56 -11.29 -13.13
C PHE A 196 4.85 -12.54 -13.68
N ALA A 197 4.61 -13.56 -12.85
CA ALA A 197 3.84 -14.74 -13.21
C ALA A 197 2.38 -14.39 -13.54
N CYS A 198 1.73 -13.58 -12.71
CA CYS A 198 0.40 -13.03 -12.95
C CYS A 198 0.34 -12.25 -14.26
N ALA A 199 1.33 -11.39 -14.52
CA ALA A 199 1.42 -10.59 -15.74
C ALA A 199 1.57 -11.44 -17.02
N ASN A 200 2.14 -12.64 -16.92
CA ASN A 200 2.38 -13.55 -18.06
C ASN A 200 1.38 -14.73 -18.12
N ASN A 201 0.35 -14.74 -17.27
CA ASN A 201 -0.60 -15.83 -17.13
C ASN A 201 0.05 -17.21 -16.85
N ASP A 202 1.15 -17.22 -16.11
CA ASP A 202 1.84 -18.46 -15.74
C ASP A 202 1.16 -19.12 -14.53
N ARG A 203 0.18 -19.98 -14.80
CA ARG A 203 -0.56 -20.73 -13.77
C ARG A 203 0.37 -21.52 -12.85
N GLY A 204 1.38 -22.19 -13.41
CA GLY A 204 2.28 -23.05 -12.63
C GLY A 204 3.11 -22.25 -11.62
N ALA A 205 3.67 -21.12 -12.07
CA ALA A 205 4.42 -20.22 -11.21
C ALA A 205 3.53 -19.56 -10.15
N ILE A 206 2.30 -19.15 -10.50
CA ILE A 206 1.35 -18.57 -9.52
C ILE A 206 1.10 -19.55 -8.37
N ILE A 207 0.82 -20.82 -8.66
CA ILE A 207 0.54 -21.81 -7.60
C ILE A 207 1.77 -22.03 -6.73
N LYS A 208 2.93 -22.29 -7.34
CA LYS A 208 4.20 -22.55 -6.64
C LYS A 208 4.59 -21.38 -5.72
N LEU A 209 4.52 -20.16 -6.23
CA LEU A 209 4.88 -18.96 -5.47
C LEU A 209 3.83 -18.65 -4.40
N SER A 210 2.56 -18.96 -4.63
CA SER A 210 1.49 -18.74 -3.65
C SER A 210 1.68 -19.65 -2.44
N GLN A 211 2.15 -20.89 -2.64
CA GLN A 211 2.52 -21.79 -1.55
C GLN A 211 3.75 -21.27 -0.78
N ARG A 212 4.80 -20.84 -1.48
CA ARG A 212 6.00 -20.27 -0.86
C ARG A 212 5.72 -19.00 -0.04
N LEU A 213 4.84 -18.14 -0.54
CA LEU A 213 4.39 -16.93 0.13
C LEU A 213 3.31 -17.20 1.20
N GLY A 214 2.88 -18.45 1.40
CA GLY A 214 1.87 -18.80 2.41
C GLY A 214 0.45 -18.32 2.08
N PHE A 215 0.16 -17.98 0.81
CA PHE A 215 -1.20 -17.68 0.35
C PHE A 215 -2.03 -18.94 0.20
N LEU A 216 -1.37 -20.07 -0.08
CA LEU A 216 -1.95 -21.40 -0.21
C LEU A 216 -1.16 -22.38 0.65
N THR A 217 -1.82 -23.38 1.23
CA THR A 217 -1.20 -24.48 1.97
C THR A 217 -0.77 -25.61 1.04
N GLY A 218 -1.39 -25.72 -0.14
CA GLY A 218 -1.21 -26.83 -1.08
C GLY A 218 -2.27 -27.93 -0.94
N GLU A 219 -3.19 -27.81 0.01
CA GLU A 219 -4.29 -28.77 0.24
C GLU A 219 -5.65 -28.19 -0.18
N GLU A 220 -5.66 -27.07 -0.89
CA GLU A 220 -6.88 -26.41 -1.33
C GLU A 220 -7.70 -27.27 -2.30
N SER A 221 -9.03 -27.15 -2.19
CA SER A 221 -9.94 -27.66 -3.23
C SER A 221 -9.61 -27.09 -4.60
N GLU A 222 -9.91 -27.84 -5.66
CA GLU A 222 -9.72 -27.40 -7.05
C GLU A 222 -10.40 -26.06 -7.35
N ILE A 223 -11.61 -25.84 -6.79
CA ILE A 223 -12.35 -24.57 -6.92
C ILE A 223 -11.55 -23.40 -6.36
N MET A 224 -10.95 -23.56 -5.18
CA MET A 224 -10.13 -22.51 -4.56
C MET A 224 -8.86 -22.25 -5.36
N MET A 225 -8.20 -23.31 -5.83
CA MET A 225 -7.00 -23.20 -6.66
C MET A 225 -7.26 -22.43 -7.96
N GLU A 226 -8.32 -22.80 -8.69
CA GLU A 226 -8.71 -22.12 -9.93
C GLU A 226 -9.14 -20.67 -9.69
N THR A 227 -9.90 -20.42 -8.62
CA THR A 227 -10.31 -19.06 -8.24
C THR A 227 -9.10 -18.17 -7.92
N HIS A 228 -8.11 -18.72 -7.20
CA HIS A 228 -6.89 -18.00 -6.85
C HIS A 228 -6.04 -17.66 -8.08
N VAL A 229 -5.86 -18.62 -8.99
CA VAL A 229 -5.17 -18.40 -10.27
C VAL A 229 -5.89 -17.33 -11.09
N GLN A 230 -7.22 -17.41 -11.19
CA GLN A 230 -8.02 -16.42 -11.91
C GLN A 230 -7.88 -15.01 -11.29
N ALA A 231 -7.85 -14.92 -9.96
CA ALA A 231 -7.60 -13.66 -9.28
C ALA A 231 -6.21 -13.11 -9.62
N GLY A 232 -5.19 -13.98 -9.66
CA GLY A 232 -3.84 -13.64 -10.12
C GLY A 232 -3.84 -13.05 -11.54
N PHE A 233 -4.52 -13.68 -12.50
CA PHE A 233 -4.63 -13.16 -13.87
C PHE A 233 -5.33 -11.80 -13.94
N VAL A 234 -6.40 -11.60 -13.15
CA VAL A 234 -7.11 -10.32 -13.09
C VAL A 234 -6.21 -9.21 -12.54
N VAL A 235 -5.45 -9.46 -11.47
CA VAL A 235 -4.48 -8.50 -10.92
C VAL A 235 -3.32 -8.26 -11.88
N GLY A 236 -2.89 -9.29 -12.62
CA GLY A 236 -1.83 -9.22 -13.62
C GLY A 236 -2.22 -8.50 -14.92
N LEU A 237 -3.52 -8.32 -15.19
CA LEU A 237 -4.03 -7.79 -16.45
C LEU A 237 -3.42 -6.44 -16.86
N PRO A 238 -3.29 -5.42 -15.97
CA PRO A 238 -2.63 -4.16 -16.33
C PRO A 238 -1.20 -4.34 -16.81
N PHE A 239 -0.49 -5.34 -16.29
CA PHE A 239 0.90 -5.65 -16.59
C PHE A 239 1.06 -6.65 -17.73
N SER A 240 0.01 -7.01 -18.47
CA SER A 240 0.05 -8.12 -19.42
C SER A 240 0.54 -7.75 -20.83
N LYS A 241 0.41 -6.49 -21.23
CA LYS A 241 0.72 -6.01 -22.59
C LYS A 241 1.47 -4.69 -22.55
N LEU A 242 2.36 -4.49 -23.52
CA LEU A 242 2.98 -3.20 -23.77
C LEU A 242 1.93 -2.17 -24.21
N GLY A 243 2.22 -0.90 -23.94
CA GLY A 243 1.36 0.23 -24.22
C GLY A 243 0.49 0.62 -23.04
N GLY A 244 -0.22 1.74 -23.21
CA GLY A 244 -1.08 2.28 -22.18
C GLY A 244 -2.26 1.36 -21.84
N TYR A 245 -2.38 0.99 -20.57
CA TYR A 245 -3.53 0.29 -20.02
C TYR A 245 -4.57 1.30 -19.52
N ASP A 246 -5.78 1.26 -20.09
CA ASP A 246 -6.92 2.04 -19.62
C ASP A 246 -7.60 1.34 -18.44
N PHE A 247 -7.43 1.93 -17.26
CA PHE A 247 -8.00 1.40 -16.02
C PHE A 247 -9.53 1.50 -15.96
N ARG A 248 -10.18 2.38 -16.73
CA ARG A 248 -11.65 2.47 -16.79
C ARG A 248 -12.28 1.46 -17.74
N ALA A 249 -11.54 1.01 -18.75
CA ALA A 249 -12.05 0.08 -19.75
C ALA A 249 -12.36 -1.31 -19.20
N ASN A 250 -11.68 -1.73 -18.12
CA ASN A 250 -11.83 -3.06 -17.54
C ASN A 250 -12.17 -2.97 -16.06
N ASN A 251 -13.22 -3.69 -15.64
CA ASN A 251 -13.73 -3.62 -14.26
C ASN A 251 -12.97 -4.58 -13.31
N ILE A 252 -11.66 -4.36 -13.16
CA ILE A 252 -10.77 -5.16 -12.29
C ILE A 252 -11.37 -5.31 -10.89
N THR A 253 -11.85 -4.21 -10.30
CA THR A 253 -12.41 -4.18 -8.95
C THR A 253 -13.59 -5.13 -8.80
N GLN A 254 -14.51 -5.14 -9.78
CA GLN A 254 -15.66 -6.05 -9.75
C GLN A 254 -15.23 -7.51 -9.93
N SER A 255 -14.29 -7.78 -10.83
CA SER A 255 -13.74 -9.13 -11.04
C SER A 255 -13.10 -9.68 -9.76
N ILE A 256 -12.29 -8.88 -9.06
CA ILE A 256 -11.68 -9.29 -7.78
C ILE A 256 -12.73 -9.46 -6.69
N SER A 257 -13.73 -8.58 -6.60
CA SER A 257 -14.81 -8.71 -5.61
C SER A 257 -15.58 -10.03 -5.78
N ASN A 258 -15.92 -10.39 -7.01
CA ASN A 258 -16.63 -11.63 -7.32
C ASN A 258 -15.82 -12.88 -6.93
N LEU A 259 -14.52 -12.87 -7.20
CA LEU A 259 -13.61 -13.98 -6.84
C LEU A 259 -13.36 -14.03 -5.33
N GLY A 260 -13.34 -12.86 -4.67
CA GLY A 260 -13.14 -12.71 -3.23
C GLY A 260 -14.17 -13.47 -2.39
N ALA A 261 -15.44 -13.47 -2.82
CA ALA A 261 -16.50 -14.21 -2.13
C ALA A 261 -16.25 -15.73 -2.10
N THR A 262 -15.74 -16.28 -3.21
CA THR A 262 -15.37 -17.70 -3.31
C THR A 262 -14.12 -17.99 -2.48
N MET A 263 -13.09 -17.14 -2.58
CA MET A 263 -11.86 -17.31 -1.80
C MET A 263 -12.12 -17.29 -0.29
N LEU A 264 -12.99 -16.38 0.20
CA LEU A 264 -13.34 -16.31 1.62
C LEU A 264 -14.03 -17.58 2.14
N ARG A 265 -14.80 -18.28 1.30
CA ARG A 265 -15.51 -19.51 1.69
C ARG A 265 -14.61 -20.75 1.69
N HIS A 266 -13.61 -20.78 0.80
CA HIS A 266 -12.82 -21.99 0.55
C HIS A 266 -11.36 -21.90 1.00
N ARG A 267 -10.87 -20.74 1.45
CA ARG A 267 -9.48 -20.63 1.94
C ARG A 267 -9.28 -21.46 3.20
N LEU A 268 -8.12 -22.12 3.28
CA LEU A 268 -7.72 -22.91 4.44
C LEU A 268 -6.84 -22.11 5.42
N THR A 269 -6.16 -21.07 4.95
CA THR A 269 -5.25 -20.25 5.75
C THR A 269 -5.44 -18.75 5.49
N PRO A 270 -5.27 -17.87 6.49
CA PRO A 270 -5.05 -16.46 6.24
C PRO A 270 -3.73 -16.23 5.48
N PRO A 271 -3.70 -15.31 4.50
CA PRO A 271 -2.46 -14.74 3.99
C PRO A 271 -1.57 -14.16 5.10
N PRO A 272 -0.25 -14.07 4.90
CA PRO A 272 0.64 -13.33 5.80
C PRO A 272 0.26 -11.85 5.92
N GLU A 273 0.64 -11.23 7.04
CA GLU A 273 0.34 -9.82 7.32
C GLU A 273 0.92 -8.87 6.26
N GLU A 274 2.13 -9.18 5.79
CA GLU A 274 2.85 -8.46 4.74
C GLU A 274 2.07 -8.44 3.42
N ALA A 275 1.35 -9.52 3.12
CA ALA A 275 0.57 -9.64 1.89
C ALA A 275 -0.65 -8.71 1.89
N TYR A 276 -1.32 -8.55 3.04
CA TYR A 276 -2.48 -7.66 3.14
C TYR A 276 -2.11 -6.20 2.90
N SER A 277 -1.06 -5.74 3.57
CA SER A 277 -0.56 -4.36 3.43
C SER A 277 -0.13 -4.07 1.99
N LEU A 278 0.56 -5.01 1.35
CA LEU A 278 0.97 -4.90 -0.04
C LEU A 278 -0.24 -4.86 -1.01
N HIS A 279 -1.12 -5.86 -0.92
CA HIS A 279 -2.30 -5.95 -1.78
C HIS A 279 -3.18 -4.71 -1.65
N ARG A 280 -3.32 -4.15 -0.43
CA ARG A 280 -4.06 -2.90 -0.20
C ARG A 280 -3.43 -1.74 -0.95
N LYS A 281 -2.11 -1.56 -0.91
CA LYS A 281 -1.45 -0.46 -1.64
C LYS A 281 -1.54 -0.63 -3.15
N LEU A 282 -1.23 -1.82 -3.68
CA LEU A 282 -1.30 -2.06 -5.12
C LEU A 282 -2.73 -1.86 -5.65
N SER A 283 -3.73 -2.39 -4.92
CA SER A 283 -5.13 -2.14 -5.22
C SER A 283 -5.48 -0.65 -5.12
N GLY A 284 -4.96 0.03 -4.10
CA GLY A 284 -5.07 1.48 -3.97
C GLY A 284 -4.56 2.20 -5.22
N ALA A 285 -3.41 1.80 -5.76
CA ALA A 285 -2.80 2.45 -6.93
C ALA A 285 -3.66 2.24 -8.18
N PHE A 286 -4.22 1.04 -8.33
CA PHE A 286 -5.18 0.76 -9.40
C PHE A 286 -6.44 1.60 -9.25
N LEU A 287 -7.01 1.69 -8.05
CA LEU A 287 -8.19 2.52 -7.76
C LEU A 287 -7.92 4.01 -8.03
N ALA A 288 -6.73 4.52 -7.72
CA ALA A 288 -6.31 5.86 -8.12
C ALA A 288 -6.33 6.01 -9.64
N CYS A 289 -5.70 5.09 -10.38
CA CYS A 289 -5.69 5.13 -11.84
C CYS A 289 -7.11 5.07 -12.43
N ILE A 290 -8.00 4.24 -11.87
CA ILE A 290 -9.42 4.17 -12.26
C ILE A 290 -10.11 5.52 -12.03
N LYS A 291 -9.94 6.11 -10.83
CA LYS A 291 -10.56 7.39 -10.44
C LYS A 291 -10.10 8.52 -11.34
N LEU A 292 -8.79 8.60 -11.60
CA LEU A 292 -8.19 9.54 -12.54
C LEU A 292 -8.61 9.27 -13.99
N GLY A 293 -9.00 8.04 -14.34
CA GLY A 293 -9.14 7.65 -15.74
C GLY A 293 -7.81 7.73 -16.48
N ALA A 294 -6.75 7.31 -15.80
CA ALA A 294 -5.40 7.31 -16.34
C ALA A 294 -5.19 6.11 -17.26
N VAL A 295 -4.45 6.36 -18.34
CA VAL A 295 -3.92 5.35 -19.24
C VAL A 295 -2.41 5.23 -18.96
N VAL A 296 -1.97 4.09 -18.44
CA VAL A 296 -0.62 3.94 -17.89
C VAL A 296 0.11 2.76 -18.54
N PRO A 297 1.38 2.92 -18.98
CA PRO A 297 2.19 1.83 -19.52
C PRO A 297 2.71 0.92 -18.40
N CYS A 298 1.80 0.16 -17.77
CA CYS A 298 2.10 -0.61 -16.57
C CYS A 298 3.12 -1.72 -16.84
N ARG A 299 3.05 -2.39 -18.00
CA ARG A 299 4.00 -3.46 -18.37
C ARG A 299 5.42 -2.93 -18.42
N GLU A 300 5.62 -1.77 -19.04
CA GLU A 300 6.93 -1.13 -19.17
C GLU A 300 7.50 -0.77 -17.80
N LEU A 301 6.67 -0.20 -16.91
CA LEU A 301 7.11 0.08 -15.53
C LEU A 301 7.53 -1.20 -14.78
N LEU A 302 6.78 -2.29 -14.93
CA LEU A 302 7.13 -3.57 -14.31
C LEU A 302 8.43 -4.13 -14.90
N LEU A 303 8.60 -4.08 -16.22
CA LEU A 303 9.81 -4.56 -16.90
C LEU A 303 11.03 -3.76 -16.47
N GLU A 304 10.94 -2.43 -16.41
CA GLU A 304 12.04 -1.58 -15.95
C GLU A 304 12.49 -1.92 -14.53
N VAL A 305 11.53 -2.18 -13.63
CA VAL A 305 11.84 -2.62 -12.27
C VAL A 305 12.45 -4.02 -12.27
N TYR A 306 11.85 -4.96 -13.00
CA TYR A 306 12.30 -6.35 -13.04
C TYR A 306 13.72 -6.50 -13.61
N GLU A 307 14.05 -5.76 -14.67
CA GLU A 307 15.38 -5.78 -15.31
C GLU A 307 16.48 -5.22 -14.40
N LYS A 308 16.15 -4.24 -13.55
CA LYS A 308 17.09 -3.64 -12.59
C LYS A 308 17.10 -4.35 -11.24
N TYR A 309 16.20 -5.32 -11.01
CA TYR A 309 16.05 -5.98 -9.72
C TYR A 309 17.10 -7.07 -9.52
N GLU A 310 17.86 -6.97 -8.43
CA GLU A 310 18.82 -8.00 -8.04
C GLU A 310 18.15 -8.99 -7.08
N PHE A 311 17.91 -10.23 -7.52
CA PHE A 311 17.38 -11.29 -6.65
C PHE A 311 18.44 -11.77 -5.64
N GLY A 312 18.02 -12.06 -4.41
CA GLY A 312 18.90 -12.63 -3.38
C GLY A 312 19.27 -14.09 -3.66
N GLU A 313 20.31 -14.58 -2.96
CA GLU A 313 20.91 -15.92 -3.19
C GLU A 313 19.91 -17.08 -2.97
N TYR A 314 18.95 -16.94 -2.06
CA TYR A 314 17.86 -17.93 -1.85
C TYR A 314 16.84 -17.99 -3.01
N GLY A 315 16.85 -17.01 -3.91
CA GLY A 315 15.97 -16.94 -5.07
C GLY A 315 16.50 -17.64 -6.33
N ASN A 316 17.76 -18.10 -6.29
CA ASN A 316 18.45 -18.69 -7.44
C ASN A 316 18.27 -20.22 -7.56
N GLU A 317 17.29 -20.81 -6.86
CA GLU A 317 16.79 -22.15 -7.19
C GLU A 317 16.08 -22.12 -8.55
N LYS A 318 16.91 -22.15 -9.58
CA LYS A 318 16.69 -22.61 -10.95
C LYS A 318 15.24 -22.99 -11.24
N LEU A 319 14.54 -22.10 -11.96
CA LEU A 319 13.61 -22.47 -13.03
C LEU A 319 14.38 -23.13 -14.19
N ALA A 320 15.23 -24.11 -13.90
CA ALA A 320 15.93 -24.90 -14.92
C ALA A 320 15.23 -26.25 -15.05
N SER A 321 15.08 -26.67 -16.31
CA SER A 321 14.57 -27.94 -16.81
C SER A 321 13.06 -28.16 -16.79
N GLY A 322 12.44 -27.63 -17.85
CA GLY A 322 11.18 -28.13 -18.42
C GLY A 322 11.23 -28.10 -19.96
N SER A 323 12.41 -28.29 -20.56
CA SER A 323 12.57 -28.57 -21.98
C SER A 323 13.59 -29.69 -22.13
N GLY A 324 13.10 -30.88 -22.50
CA GLY A 324 13.96 -32.02 -22.79
C GLY A 324 13.34 -33.39 -22.57
N SER A 325 12.33 -33.73 -23.37
CA SER A 325 12.21 -34.97 -24.16
C SER A 325 10.81 -35.06 -24.77
#